data_AF-A0A800JZ23-F1
#
_entry.id   AF-A0A800JZ23-F1
#
_cell.length_a   1.000
_cell.length_b   1.000
_cell.length_c   1.000
_cell.angle_alpha   90.00
_cell.angle_beta   90.00
_cell.angle_gamma   90.00
#
_symmetry.space_group_name_H-M   'P 1'
#
loop_
_entity.id
_entity.type
_entity.pdbx_description
1 polymer ?
#
loop_
_entity_poly.entity_id
_entity_poly.type
_entity_poly.pdbx_seq_one_letter_code
_entity_poly.pdbx_strand_id
1 'polypeptide(L)'
;MTILATMVLLGVIIFIHELGHFLAAKSVGIEVQRFSIGFGPKIVGFQRGETEYVICWLPLGGYVKMGGMDDEVMERLEGGGSGEPREPKPTDFDGKPIWARTFVISAGVIMNMAFAFLVYSGVNVTWGLQELAEDRVARVEPALLPPGAEALAELPSGVRLVSVGDREVGHWGDVRNGFLEAPAGPLVIVTGEPSLQLEIDISADPEERIKILRALSLWIDAEVGIVNPGSPAEKGGLETGDRVLAAAGVSITNWYDFVDVVEANPGVRTELSLERGGRRLTRFVTPDAEEQENRITGED
;
A
#
# COMPACT_ATOMS: atom_id res chain seq x y z
N MET A 1 -3.99 6.52 -14.67
CA MET A 1 -5.20 6.98 -13.95
C MET A 1 -5.85 8.10 -14.75
N THR A 2 -7.11 7.96 -15.15
CA THR A 2 -7.83 8.98 -15.94
C THR A 2 -8.30 10.12 -15.05
N ILE A 3 -8.24 11.37 -15.51
CA ILE A 3 -8.72 12.57 -14.80
C ILE A 3 -10.14 12.36 -14.21
N LEU A 4 -11.02 11.70 -14.96
CA LEU A 4 -12.36 11.36 -14.51
C LEU A 4 -12.39 10.51 -13.23
N ALA A 5 -11.50 9.51 -13.12
CA ALA A 5 -11.41 8.66 -11.94
C ALA A 5 -10.92 9.46 -10.71
N THR A 6 -9.96 10.36 -10.92
CA THR A 6 -9.50 11.28 -9.88
C THR A 6 -10.63 12.21 -9.41
N MET A 7 -11.41 12.77 -10.34
CA MET A 7 -12.55 13.63 -10.01
C MET A 7 -13.62 12.89 -9.19
N VAL A 8 -13.95 11.65 -9.57
CA VAL A 8 -14.92 10.82 -8.85
C VAL A 8 -14.40 10.46 -7.45
N LEU A 9 -13.16 10.00 -7.34
CA LEU A 9 -12.56 9.63 -6.06
C LEU A 9 -12.52 10.83 -5.10
N LEU A 10 -12.03 11.98 -5.60
CA LEU A 10 -11.97 13.21 -4.81
C LEU A 10 -13.37 13.68 -4.40
N GLY A 11 -14.35 13.61 -5.31
CA GLY A 11 -15.74 13.94 -5.01
C GLY A 11 -16.33 13.08 -3.89
N VAL A 12 -16.09 11.77 -3.89
CA VAL A 12 -16.55 10.86 -2.84
C VAL A 12 -15.86 11.17 -1.50
N ILE A 13 -14.53 11.36 -1.50
CA ILE A 13 -13.77 11.64 -0.26
C ILE A 13 -14.20 12.96 0.37
N ILE A 14 -14.38 14.02 -0.43
CA ILE A 14 -14.86 15.31 0.07
C ILE A 14 -16.31 15.17 0.55
N PHE A 15 -17.18 14.50 -0.19
CA PHE A 15 -18.58 14.32 0.22
C PHE A 15 -18.69 13.64 1.60
N ILE A 16 -17.92 12.58 1.84
CA ILE A 16 -17.91 11.88 3.14
C ILE A 16 -17.33 12.79 4.25
N HIS A 17 -16.32 13.59 3.93
CA HIS A 17 -15.76 14.59 4.85
C HIS A 17 -16.82 15.62 5.28
N GLU A 18 -17.51 16.22 4.32
CA GLU A 18 -18.58 17.20 4.56
C GLU A 18 -19.76 16.56 5.31
N LEU A 19 -20.10 15.31 4.99
CA LEU A 19 -21.11 14.55 5.72
C LEU A 19 -20.73 14.39 7.20
N GLY A 20 -19.45 14.19 7.50
CA GLY A 20 -18.93 14.14 8.87
C GLY A 20 -19.20 15.42 9.65
N HIS A 21 -18.81 16.56 9.08
CA HIS A 21 -19.08 17.89 9.64
C HIS A 21 -20.58 18.13 9.84
N PHE A 22 -21.39 17.80 8.83
CA PHE A 22 -22.83 17.96 8.88
C PHE A 22 -23.47 17.16 10.02
N LEU A 23 -23.18 15.85 10.10
CA LEU A 23 -23.75 14.97 11.12
C LEU A 23 -23.31 15.40 12.52
N ALA A 24 -22.04 15.77 12.69
CA ALA A 24 -21.53 16.25 13.96
C ALA A 24 -22.22 17.56 14.38
N ALA A 25 -22.34 18.54 13.47
CA ALA A 25 -23.00 19.81 13.75
C ALA A 25 -24.46 19.61 14.20
N LYS A 26 -25.22 18.77 13.49
CA LYS A 26 -26.60 18.45 13.86
C LYS A 26 -26.69 17.73 15.22
N SER A 27 -25.73 16.86 15.55
CA SER A 27 -25.72 16.12 16.83
C SER A 27 -25.48 17.00 18.06
N VAL A 28 -24.75 18.12 17.92
CA VAL A 28 -24.51 19.10 19.00
C VAL A 28 -25.48 20.29 18.95
N GLY A 29 -26.48 20.21 18.07
CA GLY A 29 -27.52 21.23 17.89
C GLY A 29 -26.99 22.54 17.33
N ILE A 30 -26.01 22.49 16.43
CA ILE A 30 -25.61 23.63 15.60
C ILE A 30 -26.54 23.71 14.41
N GLU A 31 -27.00 24.93 14.12
CA GLU A 31 -27.81 25.22 12.96
C GLU A 31 -26.98 25.08 11.68
N VAL A 32 -27.44 24.22 10.77
CA VAL A 32 -26.86 24.07 9.43
C VAL A 32 -27.86 24.63 8.43
N GLN A 33 -27.49 25.71 7.76
CA GLN A 33 -28.32 26.41 6.79
C GLN A 33 -28.36 25.68 5.44
N ARG A 34 -27.21 25.12 5.03
CA ARG A 34 -27.10 24.40 3.75
C ARG A 34 -26.14 23.23 3.84
N PHE A 35 -26.53 22.13 3.22
CA PHE A 35 -25.67 20.99 2.89
C PHE A 35 -25.66 20.83 1.36
N SER A 36 -24.51 21.09 0.74
CA SER A 36 -24.35 21.07 -0.72
C SER A 36 -23.48 19.91 -1.17
N ILE A 37 -23.92 19.21 -2.22
CA ILE A 37 -23.11 18.28 -2.98
C ILE A 37 -22.75 18.96 -4.30
N GLY A 38 -21.48 19.24 -4.48
CA GLY A 38 -20.92 19.95 -5.62
C GLY A 38 -20.92 21.47 -5.47
N PHE A 39 -20.47 22.12 -6.54
CA PHE A 39 -20.31 23.57 -6.65
C PHE A 39 -21.04 24.14 -7.87
N GLY A 40 -21.25 25.46 -7.86
CA GLY A 40 -21.88 26.19 -8.96
C GLY A 40 -23.41 26.19 -8.91
N PRO A 41 -24.09 26.38 -10.05
CA PRO A 41 -25.54 26.50 -10.09
C PRO A 41 -26.25 25.26 -9.52
N LYS A 42 -27.25 25.51 -8.67
CA LYS A 42 -28.14 24.48 -8.12
C LYS A 42 -28.89 23.78 -9.26
N ILE A 43 -28.74 22.47 -9.36
CA ILE A 43 -29.57 21.63 -10.26
C ILE A 43 -30.89 21.34 -9.57
N VAL A 44 -30.81 20.77 -8.36
CA VAL A 44 -31.97 20.33 -7.58
C VAL A 44 -31.69 20.49 -6.10
N GLY A 45 -32.73 20.67 -5.30
CA GLY A 45 -32.61 20.64 -3.86
C GLY A 45 -33.95 20.79 -3.17
N PHE A 46 -33.98 20.48 -1.90
CA PHE A 46 -35.16 20.58 -1.05
C PHE A 46 -34.78 21.13 0.32
N GLN A 47 -35.76 21.70 1.03
CA GLN A 47 -35.55 22.18 2.39
C GLN A 47 -36.19 21.21 3.37
N ARG A 48 -35.44 20.83 4.41
CA ARG A 48 -35.96 20.01 5.51
C ARG A 48 -35.51 20.62 6.83
N GLY A 49 -36.49 21.15 7.56
CA GLY A 49 -36.24 21.99 8.72
C GLY A 49 -35.55 23.29 8.30
N GLU A 50 -34.50 23.63 9.02
CA GLU A 50 -33.63 24.78 8.81
C GLU A 50 -32.55 24.55 7.73
N THR A 51 -32.35 23.29 7.31
CA THR A 51 -31.29 22.91 6.37
C THR A 51 -31.81 22.80 4.93
N GLU A 52 -31.16 23.52 4.01
CA GLU A 52 -31.32 23.36 2.57
C GLU A 52 -30.35 22.27 2.04
N TYR A 53 -30.88 21.24 1.39
CA TYR A 53 -30.08 20.18 0.76
C TYR A 53 -30.05 20.42 -0.73
N VAL A 54 -28.86 20.59 -1.31
CA VAL A 54 -28.70 20.96 -2.73
C VAL A 54 -27.68 20.07 -3.44
N ILE A 55 -27.94 19.81 -4.72
CA ILE A 55 -27.01 19.20 -5.66
C ILE A 55 -26.70 20.23 -6.74
N CYS A 56 -25.43 20.51 -6.94
CA CYS A 56 -24.93 21.54 -7.85
C CYS A 56 -24.27 20.92 -9.09
N TRP A 57 -24.11 21.72 -10.14
CA TRP A 57 -23.64 21.26 -11.46
C TRP A 57 -22.27 20.57 -11.44
N LEU A 58 -21.33 21.06 -10.63
CA LEU A 58 -19.97 20.53 -10.61
C LEU A 58 -19.81 19.54 -9.45
N PRO A 59 -19.65 18.23 -9.68
CA PRO A 59 -19.65 17.20 -8.63
C PRO A 59 -18.31 17.09 -7.88
N LEU A 60 -17.49 18.13 -7.87
CA LEU A 60 -16.13 18.14 -7.31
C LEU A 60 -16.09 18.36 -5.79
N GLY A 61 -16.97 17.71 -5.03
CA GLY A 61 -17.00 17.80 -3.57
C GLY A 61 -18.34 18.30 -3.04
N GLY A 62 -18.33 19.20 -2.06
CA GLY A 62 -19.50 19.74 -1.39
C GLY A 62 -19.10 20.73 -0.30
N TYR A 63 -20.08 21.25 0.45
CA TYR A 63 -19.80 22.06 1.65
C TYR A 63 -20.97 22.07 2.62
N VAL A 64 -20.68 22.37 3.88
CA VAL A 64 -21.66 22.55 4.96
C VAL A 64 -21.64 24.00 5.46
N LYS A 65 -22.74 24.73 5.24
CA LYS A 65 -22.90 26.10 5.76
C LYS A 65 -23.48 26.08 7.16
N MET A 66 -22.65 26.34 8.16
CA MET A 66 -23.03 26.39 9.59
C MET A 66 -23.32 27.82 10.04
N GLY A 67 -24.28 28.00 10.94
CA GLY A 67 -24.55 29.31 11.53
C GLY A 67 -23.35 29.82 12.33
N GLY A 68 -22.89 31.04 12.06
CA GLY A 68 -21.79 31.68 12.78
C GLY A 68 -20.39 31.16 12.45
N MET A 69 -20.22 30.47 11.31
CA MET A 69 -18.89 30.17 10.76
C MET A 69 -18.77 30.91 9.43
N ASP A 70 -18.20 32.12 9.47
CA ASP A 70 -18.04 32.98 8.31
C ASP A 70 -16.81 32.53 7.51
N ASP A 71 -17.01 31.61 6.56
CA ASP A 71 -15.96 31.30 5.57
C ASP A 71 -15.96 32.37 4.47
N GLU A 72 -15.22 33.46 4.69
CA GLU A 72 -15.02 34.59 3.75
C GLU A 72 -14.62 34.13 2.33
N VAL A 73 -13.88 33.02 2.22
CA VAL A 73 -13.46 32.43 0.94
C VAL A 73 -14.64 31.82 0.20
N MET A 74 -15.60 31.23 0.91
CA MET A 74 -16.76 30.56 0.33
C MET A 74 -17.91 31.53 0.03
N GLU A 75 -18.13 32.56 0.85
CA GLU A 75 -19.12 33.61 0.53
C GLU A 75 -18.83 34.26 -0.84
N ARG A 76 -17.54 34.45 -1.16
CA ARG A 76 -17.09 34.93 -2.48
C ARG A 76 -17.36 33.96 -3.62
N LEU A 77 -17.26 32.65 -3.37
CA LEU A 77 -17.57 31.61 -4.35
C LEU A 77 -19.09 31.40 -4.53
N GLU A 78 -19.88 31.71 -3.50
CA GLU A 78 -21.36 31.73 -3.51
C GLU A 78 -21.96 33.01 -4.13
N GLY A 79 -21.15 34.03 -4.46
CA GLY A 79 -21.62 35.33 -4.95
C GLY A 79 -22.28 36.20 -3.87
N GLY A 80 -22.02 35.92 -2.59
CA GLY A 80 -22.49 36.69 -1.44
C GLY A 80 -21.57 37.86 -1.09
N GLY A 81 -22.17 39.01 -0.76
CA GLY A 81 -21.46 40.14 -0.16
C GLY A 81 -21.24 39.92 1.34
N SER A 82 -20.10 40.39 1.84
CA SER A 82 -19.67 40.33 3.25
C SER A 82 -20.81 40.60 4.22
N GLY A 83 -21.16 39.61 5.04
CA GLY A 83 -22.22 39.73 6.05
C GLY A 83 -21.92 40.79 7.10
N GLU A 84 -22.95 41.55 7.50
CA GLU A 84 -22.86 42.47 8.64
C GLU A 84 -22.62 41.71 9.96
N PRO A 85 -21.92 42.31 10.96
CA PRO A 85 -21.70 41.69 12.25
C PRO A 85 -23.02 41.32 12.93
N ARG A 86 -23.30 40.02 13.07
CA ARG A 86 -24.50 39.51 13.74
C ARG A 86 -24.15 39.04 15.15
N GLU A 87 -25.04 39.30 16.12
CA GLU A 87 -24.91 38.69 17.45
C GLU A 87 -25.01 37.16 17.36
N PRO A 88 -24.06 36.41 17.97
CA PRO A 88 -24.08 34.95 17.95
C PRO A 88 -25.32 34.40 18.66
N LYS A 89 -26.10 33.59 17.96
CA LYS A 89 -27.19 32.81 18.54
C LYS A 89 -26.61 31.61 19.31
N PRO A 90 -27.32 31.10 20.33
CA PRO A 90 -26.93 29.86 21.01
C PRO A 90 -26.87 28.61 20.10
N THR A 91 -27.53 28.67 18.94
CA THR A 91 -27.52 27.63 17.90
C THR A 91 -26.39 27.79 16.89
N ASP A 92 -25.64 28.89 16.94
CA ASP A 92 -24.47 29.10 16.09
C ASP A 92 -23.27 28.32 16.61
N PHE A 93 -22.37 27.97 15.69
CA PHE A 93 -21.10 27.32 15.97
C PHE A 93 -20.33 28.06 17.08
N ASP A 94 -20.19 29.38 16.96
CA ASP A 94 -19.49 30.23 17.94
C ASP A 94 -20.19 30.34 19.30
N GLY A 95 -21.50 30.07 19.34
CA GLY A 95 -22.27 29.98 20.58
C GLY A 95 -22.04 28.68 21.38
N LYS A 96 -21.33 27.69 20.81
CA LYS A 96 -21.13 26.38 21.44
C LYS A 96 -19.86 26.30 22.29
N PRO A 97 -19.87 25.44 23.33
CA PRO A 97 -18.67 25.16 24.12
C PRO A 97 -17.55 24.61 23.21
N ILE A 98 -16.30 24.87 23.62
CA ILE A 98 -15.10 24.54 22.83
C ILE A 98 -15.08 23.07 22.39
N TRP A 99 -15.44 22.14 23.29
CA TRP A 99 -15.44 20.72 22.96
C TRP A 99 -16.35 20.37 21.77
N ALA A 100 -17.51 21.04 21.66
CA ALA A 100 -18.48 20.79 20.59
C ALA A 100 -17.94 21.33 19.26
N ARG A 101 -17.30 22.50 19.29
CA ARG A 101 -16.62 23.08 18.13
C ARG A 101 -15.44 22.21 17.67
N THR A 102 -14.59 21.76 18.60
CA THR A 102 -13.47 20.86 18.31
C THR A 102 -13.95 19.55 17.70
N PHE A 103 -15.02 18.96 18.24
CA PHE A 103 -15.64 17.75 17.71
C PHE A 103 -16.13 17.95 16.28
N VAL A 104 -16.85 19.03 16.01
CA VAL A 104 -17.37 19.34 14.66
C VAL A 104 -16.25 19.58 13.66
N ILE A 105 -15.20 20.34 14.02
CA ILE A 105 -14.03 20.55 13.14
C ILE A 105 -13.29 19.23 12.87
N SER A 106 -13.22 18.33 13.84
CA SER A 106 -12.50 17.05 13.67
C SER A 106 -13.35 16.00 12.93
N ALA A 107 -14.67 16.19 12.86
CA ALA A 107 -15.61 15.19 12.37
C ALA A 107 -15.37 14.79 10.91
N GLY A 108 -14.95 15.72 10.04
CA GLY A 108 -14.65 15.40 8.65
C GLY A 108 -13.49 14.40 8.51
N VAL A 109 -12.42 14.58 9.29
CA VAL A 109 -11.26 13.65 9.30
C VAL A 109 -11.65 12.30 9.88
N ILE A 110 -12.38 12.31 11.01
CA ILE A 110 -12.86 11.09 11.67
C ILE A 110 -13.76 10.29 10.71
N MET A 111 -14.63 10.97 9.97
CA MET A 111 -15.54 10.31 9.04
C MET A 111 -14.80 9.68 7.85
N ASN A 112 -13.78 10.36 7.32
CA ASN A 112 -12.93 9.78 6.27
C ASN A 112 -12.12 8.58 6.78
N MET A 113 -11.62 8.63 8.02
CA MET A 113 -10.93 7.48 8.64
C MET A 113 -11.88 6.28 8.76
N ALA A 114 -13.10 6.50 9.25
CA ALA A 114 -14.12 5.46 9.37
C ALA A 114 -14.54 4.91 8.01
N PHE A 115 -14.72 5.78 7.01
CA PHE A 115 -15.01 5.36 5.64
C PHE A 115 -13.89 4.53 5.03
N ALA A 116 -12.62 4.94 5.20
CA ALA A 116 -11.46 4.18 4.77
C ALA A 116 -11.42 2.79 5.44
N PHE A 117 -11.67 2.72 6.75
CA PHE A 117 -11.77 1.45 7.47
C PHE A 117 -12.88 0.55 6.92
N LEU A 118 -14.07 1.09 6.66
CA LEU A 118 -15.19 0.34 6.12
C LEU A 118 -14.95 -0.15 4.70
N VAL A 119 -14.40 0.70 3.82
CA VAL A 119 -14.05 0.32 2.45
C VAL A 119 -12.96 -0.74 2.46
N TYR A 120 -11.88 -0.53 3.21
CA TYR A 120 -10.79 -1.50 3.32
C TYR A 120 -11.29 -2.83 3.88
N SER A 121 -12.05 -2.82 4.97
CA SER A 121 -12.60 -4.04 5.57
C SER A 121 -13.57 -4.74 4.61
N GLY A 122 -14.43 -3.99 3.93
CA GLY A 122 -15.37 -4.54 2.94
C GLY A 122 -14.65 -5.23 1.78
N VAL A 123 -13.64 -4.56 1.21
CA VAL A 123 -12.77 -5.11 0.16
C VAL A 123 -12.12 -6.42 0.61
N ASN A 124 -11.53 -6.45 1.80
CA ASN A 124 -10.89 -7.66 2.33
C ASN A 124 -11.89 -8.79 2.61
N VAL A 125 -13.11 -8.49 3.07
CA VAL A 125 -14.15 -9.51 3.26
C VAL A 125 -14.62 -10.08 1.93
N THR A 126 -14.70 -9.27 0.87
CA THR A 126 -15.18 -9.73 -0.44
C THR A 126 -14.12 -10.40 -1.32
N TRP A 127 -12.87 -9.95 -1.23
CA TRP A 127 -11.78 -10.41 -2.10
C TRP A 127 -10.69 -11.18 -1.37
N GLY A 128 -10.81 -11.34 -0.05
CA GLY A 128 -9.76 -11.89 0.79
C GLY A 128 -8.64 -10.88 1.06
N LEU A 129 -7.70 -11.28 1.90
CA LEU A 129 -6.42 -10.57 2.03
C LEU A 129 -5.64 -10.83 0.75
N GLN A 130 -5.20 -9.77 0.06
CA GLN A 130 -4.25 -9.93 -1.04
C GLN A 130 -2.90 -10.34 -0.46
N GLU A 131 -2.71 -11.64 -0.31
CA GLU A 131 -1.42 -12.21 0.05
C GLU A 131 -0.65 -12.54 -1.22
N LEU A 132 0.66 -12.37 -1.17
CA LEU A 132 1.54 -12.80 -2.25
C LEU A 132 1.34 -14.31 -2.40
N ALA A 133 0.70 -14.72 -3.50
CA ALA A 133 0.49 -16.12 -3.87
C ALA A 133 1.81 -16.76 -4.33
N GLU A 134 2.83 -16.61 -3.49
CA GLU A 134 4.16 -17.13 -3.67
C GLU A 134 4.52 -17.95 -2.44
N ASP A 135 4.91 -19.18 -2.68
CA ASP A 135 5.23 -20.19 -1.69
C ASP A 135 6.58 -20.85 -2.00
N ARG A 136 7.29 -20.36 -3.04
CA ARG A 136 8.64 -20.81 -3.38
C ARG A 136 9.70 -20.02 -2.64
N VAL A 137 10.77 -20.72 -2.27
CA VAL A 137 11.97 -20.13 -1.69
C VAL A 137 12.98 -19.85 -2.81
N ALA A 138 13.41 -18.60 -2.97
CA ALA A 138 14.47 -18.23 -3.92
C ALA A 138 15.83 -18.74 -3.47
N ARG A 139 16.19 -18.43 -2.22
CA ARG A 139 17.46 -18.80 -1.60
C ARG A 139 17.35 -18.77 -0.09
N VAL A 140 18.29 -19.43 0.56
CA VAL A 140 18.46 -19.43 2.01
C VAL A 140 19.82 -18.81 2.33
N GLU A 141 19.87 -17.86 3.26
CA GLU A 141 21.10 -17.23 3.77
C GLU A 141 21.59 -17.97 5.02
N PRO A 142 22.56 -18.90 4.92
CA PRO A 142 22.90 -19.79 6.03
C PRO A 142 23.49 -19.04 7.24
N ALA A 143 24.14 -17.89 7.00
CA ALA A 143 24.72 -17.05 8.05
C ALA A 143 23.69 -16.44 9.00
N LEU A 144 22.41 -16.37 8.58
CA LEU A 144 21.31 -15.86 9.40
C LEU A 144 20.57 -16.95 10.16
N LEU A 145 20.76 -18.23 9.81
CA LEU A 145 20.03 -19.32 10.45
C LEU A 145 20.43 -19.44 11.94
N PRO A 146 19.45 -19.47 12.86
CA PRO A 146 19.73 -19.75 14.27
C PRO A 146 20.08 -21.23 14.48
N PRO A 147 20.66 -21.58 15.64
CA PRO A 147 20.89 -22.97 16.01
C PRO A 147 19.61 -23.81 15.92
N GLY A 148 19.71 -25.02 15.36
CA GLY A 148 18.58 -25.94 15.17
C GLY A 148 17.86 -25.78 13.84
N ALA A 149 18.07 -24.68 13.11
CA ALA A 149 17.43 -24.40 11.82
C ALA A 149 18.34 -24.64 10.60
N GLU A 150 19.53 -25.20 10.80
CA GLU A 150 20.57 -25.34 9.76
C GLU A 150 20.11 -26.19 8.57
N ALA A 151 19.24 -27.17 8.80
CA ALA A 151 18.69 -28.03 7.73
C ALA A 151 17.92 -27.23 6.67
N LEU A 152 17.43 -26.02 6.97
CA LEU A 152 16.79 -25.15 5.97
C LEU A 152 17.76 -24.76 4.85
N ALA A 153 19.07 -24.75 5.09
CA ALA A 153 20.06 -24.45 4.05
C ALA A 153 20.09 -25.51 2.92
N GLU A 154 19.46 -26.68 3.13
CA GLU A 154 19.34 -27.73 2.12
C GLU A 154 18.20 -27.48 1.13
N LEU A 155 17.33 -26.48 1.37
CA LEU A 155 16.24 -26.14 0.48
C LEU A 155 16.76 -25.71 -0.90
N PRO A 156 16.36 -26.40 -1.99
CA PRO A 156 16.73 -25.99 -3.34
C PRO A 156 16.10 -24.64 -3.72
N SER A 157 16.80 -23.86 -4.54
CA SER A 157 16.22 -22.67 -5.15
C SER A 157 14.98 -23.02 -5.99
N GLY A 158 13.91 -22.26 -5.80
CA GLY A 158 12.62 -22.44 -6.48
C GLY A 158 11.74 -23.53 -5.90
N VAL A 159 12.18 -24.19 -4.81
CA VAL A 159 11.37 -25.21 -4.17
C VAL A 159 10.12 -24.59 -3.55
N ARG A 160 8.97 -25.20 -3.79
CA ARG A 160 7.69 -24.84 -3.18
C ARG A 160 7.60 -25.41 -1.77
N LEU A 161 7.28 -24.58 -0.78
CA LEU A 161 6.91 -25.06 0.55
C LEU A 161 5.44 -25.53 0.51
N VAL A 162 5.20 -26.74 1.00
CA VAL A 162 3.86 -27.35 1.09
C VAL A 162 3.32 -27.28 2.50
N SER A 163 4.18 -27.49 3.51
CA SER A 163 3.80 -27.30 4.91
C SER A 163 4.98 -26.86 5.78
N VAL A 164 4.66 -26.13 6.85
CA VAL A 164 5.57 -25.78 7.94
C VAL A 164 4.90 -26.22 9.25
N GLY A 165 5.34 -27.37 9.78
CA GLY A 165 4.63 -28.09 10.84
C GLY A 165 3.25 -28.56 10.38
N ASP A 166 2.24 -28.30 11.19
CA ASP A 166 0.84 -28.63 10.91
C ASP A 166 0.16 -27.63 9.95
N ARG A 167 0.84 -26.54 9.59
CA ARG A 167 0.28 -25.50 8.71
C ARG A 167 0.59 -25.83 7.24
N GLU A 168 -0.46 -26.03 6.44
CA GLU A 168 -0.35 -26.04 4.99
C GLU A 168 0.00 -24.64 4.47
N VAL A 169 0.83 -24.58 3.43
CA VAL A 169 1.31 -23.33 2.83
C VAL A 169 0.62 -23.12 1.49
N GLY A 170 -0.19 -22.07 1.38
CA GLY A 170 -0.72 -21.57 0.10
C GLY A 170 -0.09 -20.25 -0.36
N HIS A 171 0.54 -19.52 0.57
CA HIS A 171 1.18 -18.22 0.33
C HIS A 171 2.26 -17.96 1.37
N TRP A 172 3.11 -16.95 1.13
CA TRP A 172 4.23 -16.61 2.01
C TRP A 172 3.81 -16.24 3.43
N GLY A 173 2.58 -15.72 3.58
CA GLY A 173 1.97 -15.46 4.89
C GLY A 173 1.87 -16.73 5.75
N ASP A 174 1.56 -17.89 5.16
CA ASP A 174 1.52 -19.16 5.86
C ASP A 174 2.91 -19.63 6.28
N VAL A 175 3.93 -19.42 5.44
CA VAL A 175 5.32 -19.70 5.80
C VAL A 175 5.70 -18.90 7.04
N ARG A 176 5.42 -17.59 7.03
CA ARG A 176 5.68 -16.70 8.15
C ARG A 176 4.98 -17.17 9.42
N ASN A 177 3.67 -17.40 9.34
CA ASN A 177 2.88 -17.79 10.50
C ASN A 177 3.26 -19.19 10.99
N GLY A 178 3.63 -20.10 10.08
CA GLY A 178 4.11 -21.45 10.39
C GLY A 178 5.33 -21.42 11.29
N PHE A 179 6.34 -20.59 11.00
CA PHE A 179 7.50 -20.45 11.88
C PHE A 179 7.20 -19.64 13.15
N LEU A 180 6.41 -18.56 13.06
CA LEU A 180 6.15 -17.71 14.23
C LEU A 180 5.26 -18.38 15.28
N GLU A 181 4.29 -19.18 14.87
CA GLU A 181 3.25 -19.74 15.75
C GLU A 181 3.48 -21.20 16.12
N ALA A 182 4.42 -21.91 15.47
CA ALA A 182 4.71 -23.31 15.77
C ALA A 182 5.10 -23.53 17.25
N PRO A 183 4.68 -24.64 17.89
CA PRO A 183 5.23 -25.04 19.17
C PRO A 183 6.76 -25.15 19.12
N ALA A 184 7.45 -24.78 20.19
CA ALA A 184 8.89 -24.96 20.28
C ALA A 184 9.26 -26.46 20.29
N GLY A 185 10.39 -26.82 19.68
CA GLY A 185 10.84 -28.19 19.52
C GLY A 185 10.92 -28.63 18.05
N PRO A 186 10.86 -29.95 17.77
CA PRO A 186 10.92 -30.48 16.41
C PRO A 186 9.81 -29.92 15.52
N LEU A 187 10.20 -29.34 14.39
CA LEU A 187 9.31 -28.81 13.37
C LEU A 187 9.69 -29.39 12.01
N VAL A 188 8.71 -30.02 11.36
CA VAL A 188 8.88 -30.64 10.05
C VAL A 188 8.43 -29.68 8.95
N ILE A 189 9.28 -29.47 7.95
CA ILE A 189 8.96 -28.73 6.73
C ILE A 189 8.87 -29.72 5.58
N VAL A 190 7.78 -29.62 4.81
CA VAL A 190 7.56 -30.45 3.61
C VAL A 190 7.58 -29.57 2.37
N THR A 191 8.28 -30.02 1.34
CA THR A 191 8.36 -29.32 0.05
C THR A 191 7.63 -30.06 -1.07
N GLY A 192 7.34 -29.31 -2.14
CA GLY A 192 6.68 -29.75 -3.37
C GLY A 192 7.59 -30.57 -4.26
N GLU A 193 7.88 -30.14 -5.48
CA GLU A 193 8.88 -30.81 -6.34
C GLU A 193 10.21 -30.03 -6.35
N PRO A 194 11.36 -30.64 -5.99
CA PRO A 194 11.51 -31.99 -5.44
C PRO A 194 10.90 -32.11 -4.03
N SER A 195 10.34 -33.29 -3.73
CA SER A 195 9.70 -33.54 -2.44
C SER A 195 10.76 -33.91 -1.41
N LEU A 196 10.94 -32.99 -0.47
CA LEU A 196 11.87 -33.09 0.64
C LEU A 196 11.08 -32.95 1.94
N GLN A 197 11.57 -33.63 2.96
CA GLN A 197 11.10 -33.48 4.32
C GLN A 197 12.31 -33.13 5.18
N LEU A 198 12.30 -31.92 5.74
CA LEU A 198 13.37 -31.40 6.58
C LEU A 198 12.83 -31.29 8.01
N GLU A 199 13.63 -31.70 8.98
CA GLU A 199 13.32 -31.50 10.40
C GLU A 199 14.28 -30.45 10.95
N ILE A 200 13.72 -29.43 11.59
CA ILE A 200 14.47 -28.43 12.36
C ILE A 200 14.03 -28.48 13.83
N ASP A 201 14.86 -27.94 14.71
CA ASP A 201 14.48 -27.69 16.11
C ASP A 201 14.16 -26.20 16.28
N ILE A 202 12.87 -25.85 16.36
CA ILE A 202 12.44 -24.45 16.44
C ILE A 202 12.50 -23.94 17.88
N SER A 203 13.25 -22.84 18.07
CA SER A 203 13.37 -22.17 19.35
C SER A 203 12.06 -21.56 19.85
N ALA A 204 11.92 -21.41 21.17
CA ALA A 204 10.86 -20.62 21.78
C ALA A 204 11.10 -19.10 21.68
N ASP A 205 12.33 -18.68 21.36
CA ASP A 205 12.71 -17.28 21.24
C ASP A 205 12.14 -16.63 19.96
N PRO A 206 11.29 -15.59 20.07
CA PRO A 206 10.79 -14.87 18.90
C PRO A 206 11.88 -14.28 18.00
N GLU A 207 13.03 -13.87 18.56
CA GLU A 207 14.12 -13.29 17.76
C GLU A 207 14.76 -14.33 16.84
N GLU A 208 14.94 -15.56 17.32
CA GLU A 208 15.46 -16.67 16.51
C GLU A 208 14.47 -17.07 15.40
N ARG A 209 13.17 -17.06 15.69
CA ARG A 209 12.13 -17.27 14.66
C ARG A 209 12.16 -16.20 13.58
N ILE A 210 12.38 -14.93 13.94
CA ILE A 210 12.53 -13.83 12.98
C ILE A 210 13.79 -14.00 12.14
N LYS A 211 14.89 -14.52 12.70
CA LYS A 211 16.11 -14.82 11.95
C LYS A 211 15.88 -15.86 10.86
N ILE A 212 15.10 -16.91 11.11
CA ILE A 212 14.68 -17.88 10.08
C ILE A 212 13.98 -17.17 8.92
N LEU A 213 13.01 -16.30 9.23
CA LEU A 213 12.27 -15.58 8.19
C LEU A 213 13.13 -14.62 7.38
N ARG A 214 14.16 -14.03 7.99
CA ARG A 214 15.14 -13.19 7.28
C ARG A 214 16.10 -14.02 6.44
N ALA A 215 16.39 -15.26 6.85
CA ALA A 215 17.24 -16.17 6.09
C ALA A 215 16.55 -16.66 4.81
N LEU A 216 15.22 -16.75 4.78
CA LEU A 216 14.46 -17.23 3.62
C LEU A 216 14.07 -16.08 2.69
N SER A 217 14.60 -16.08 1.47
CA SER A 217 14.16 -15.16 0.42
C SER A 217 12.97 -15.73 -0.34
N LEU A 218 11.90 -14.96 -0.49
CA LEU A 218 10.74 -15.33 -1.30
C LEU A 218 11.09 -15.35 -2.79
N TRP A 219 10.49 -16.24 -3.57
CA TRP A 219 10.72 -16.26 -5.01
C TRP A 219 10.16 -15.01 -5.69
N ILE A 220 11.00 -14.34 -6.48
CA ILE A 220 10.59 -13.22 -7.32
C ILE A 220 10.99 -13.60 -8.74
N ASP A 221 10.02 -13.69 -9.65
CA ASP A 221 10.31 -13.92 -11.06
C ASP A 221 11.18 -12.78 -11.60
N ALA A 222 12.16 -13.11 -12.43
CA ALA A 222 13.06 -12.14 -13.03
C ALA A 222 12.37 -11.33 -14.15
N GLU A 223 11.29 -10.62 -13.80
CA GLU A 223 10.50 -9.79 -14.70
C GLU A 223 10.75 -8.31 -14.37
N VAL A 224 11.00 -7.52 -15.41
CA VAL A 224 11.18 -6.08 -15.28
C VAL A 224 9.85 -5.45 -14.86
N GLY A 225 9.77 -4.98 -13.63
CA GLY A 225 8.63 -4.22 -13.12
C GLY A 225 8.63 -2.79 -13.64
N ILE A 226 9.24 -1.87 -12.91
CA ILE A 226 9.28 -0.44 -13.27
C ILE A 226 10.67 -0.09 -13.81
N VAL A 227 10.71 0.60 -14.95
CA VAL A 227 11.93 1.18 -15.52
C VAL A 227 11.96 2.67 -15.22
N ASN A 228 12.95 3.11 -14.45
CA ASN A 228 13.10 4.51 -14.05
C ASN A 228 13.66 5.36 -15.21
N PRO A 229 13.12 6.57 -15.47
CA PRO A 229 13.69 7.48 -16.47
C PRO A 229 15.16 7.81 -16.18
N GLY A 230 15.99 7.80 -17.21
CA GLY A 230 17.44 8.07 -17.14
C GLY A 230 18.30 6.91 -16.63
N SER A 231 17.68 5.81 -16.18
CA SER A 231 18.39 4.66 -15.63
C SER A 231 19.18 3.88 -16.70
N PRO A 232 20.19 3.09 -16.30
CA PRO A 232 20.84 2.10 -17.16
C PRO A 232 19.86 1.16 -17.88
N ALA A 233 18.79 0.75 -17.19
CA ALA A 233 17.76 -0.12 -17.75
C ALA A 233 17.01 0.56 -18.91
N GLU A 234 16.62 1.83 -18.74
CA GLU A 234 15.98 2.61 -19.82
C GLU A 234 16.94 2.82 -21.00
N LYS A 235 18.18 3.24 -20.73
CA LYS A 235 19.22 3.44 -21.77
C LYS A 235 19.53 2.16 -22.53
N GLY A 236 19.47 1.01 -21.84
CA GLY A 236 19.63 -0.32 -22.41
C GLY A 236 18.39 -0.87 -23.11
N GLY A 237 17.27 -0.13 -23.10
CA GLY A 237 16.04 -0.47 -23.83
C GLY A 237 15.21 -1.60 -23.20
N LEU A 238 15.30 -1.76 -21.87
CA LEU A 238 14.41 -2.64 -21.10
C LEU A 238 13.04 -1.98 -20.98
N GLU A 239 12.01 -2.80 -20.98
CA GLU A 239 10.62 -2.38 -20.83
C GLU A 239 9.94 -3.19 -19.73
N THR A 240 8.93 -2.60 -19.09
CA THR A 240 8.05 -3.31 -18.16
C THR A 240 7.48 -4.58 -18.81
N GLY A 241 7.58 -5.70 -18.12
CA GLY A 241 7.15 -7.03 -18.59
C GLY A 241 8.23 -7.83 -19.32
N ASP A 242 9.45 -7.30 -19.47
CA ASP A 242 10.57 -8.10 -19.98
C ASP A 242 10.96 -9.17 -18.95
N ARG A 243 10.96 -10.43 -19.37
CA ARG A 243 11.49 -11.52 -18.54
C ARG A 243 12.96 -11.72 -18.84
N VAL A 244 13.83 -11.57 -17.85
CA VAL A 244 15.26 -11.84 -17.95
C VAL A 244 15.50 -13.35 -17.90
N LEU A 245 16.13 -13.91 -18.92
CA LEU A 245 16.47 -15.33 -19.03
C LEU A 245 17.94 -15.60 -18.75
N ALA A 246 18.82 -14.67 -19.14
CA ALA A 246 20.25 -14.76 -18.87
C ALA A 246 20.87 -13.35 -18.80
N ALA A 247 21.92 -13.20 -18.00
CA ALA A 247 22.71 -11.98 -17.87
C ALA A 247 24.19 -12.34 -17.80
N ALA A 248 25.05 -11.67 -18.58
CA ALA A 248 26.49 -11.97 -18.66
C ALA A 248 26.82 -13.46 -18.95
N GLY A 249 25.96 -14.15 -19.70
CA GLY A 249 26.09 -15.59 -19.97
C GLY A 249 25.66 -16.52 -18.83
N VAL A 250 25.25 -15.97 -17.68
CA VAL A 250 24.69 -16.71 -16.54
C VAL A 250 23.18 -16.83 -16.72
N SER A 251 22.64 -18.04 -16.50
CA SER A 251 21.20 -18.27 -16.53
C SER A 251 20.54 -17.59 -15.34
N ILE A 252 19.48 -16.83 -15.58
CA ILE A 252 18.69 -16.15 -14.54
C ILE A 252 17.39 -16.91 -14.35
N THR A 253 17.16 -17.43 -13.15
CA THR A 253 15.92 -18.15 -12.81
C THR A 253 14.96 -17.29 -12.00
N ASN A 254 15.51 -16.50 -11.07
CA ASN A 254 14.79 -15.60 -10.21
C ASN A 254 15.49 -14.22 -10.15
N TRP A 255 14.84 -13.25 -9.52
CA TRP A 255 15.33 -11.88 -9.41
C TRP A 255 16.66 -11.75 -8.66
N TYR A 256 16.92 -12.59 -7.66
CA TYR A 256 18.16 -12.54 -6.89
C TYR A 256 19.37 -12.95 -7.75
N ASP A 257 19.22 -13.96 -8.61
CA ASP A 257 20.26 -14.32 -9.59
C ASP A 257 20.62 -13.10 -10.47
N PHE A 258 19.61 -12.32 -10.87
CA PHE A 258 19.80 -11.13 -11.69
C PHE A 258 20.53 -10.03 -10.92
N VAL A 259 20.12 -9.77 -9.68
CA VAL A 259 20.78 -8.81 -8.79
C VAL A 259 22.24 -9.18 -8.58
N ASP A 260 22.54 -10.45 -8.26
CA ASP A 260 23.90 -10.93 -8.03
C ASP A 260 24.79 -10.70 -9.28
N VAL A 261 24.26 -10.92 -10.49
CA VAL A 261 25.00 -10.64 -11.74
C VAL A 261 25.21 -9.13 -11.95
N VAL A 262 24.21 -8.30 -11.69
CA VAL A 262 24.32 -6.84 -11.86
C VAL A 262 25.33 -6.24 -10.88
N GLU A 263 25.27 -6.63 -9.60
CA GLU A 263 26.17 -6.16 -8.55
C GLU A 263 27.62 -6.61 -8.79
N ALA A 264 27.83 -7.78 -9.39
CA ALA A 264 29.15 -8.27 -9.77
C ALA A 264 29.75 -7.55 -10.99
N ASN A 265 28.98 -6.75 -11.74
CA ASN A 265 29.38 -6.15 -13.02
C ASN A 265 29.14 -4.62 -13.09
N PRO A 266 29.57 -3.82 -12.09
CA PRO A 266 29.37 -2.37 -12.12
C PRO A 266 30.20 -1.71 -13.23
N GLY A 267 29.60 -0.81 -14.00
CA GLY A 267 30.24 -0.12 -15.12
C GLY A 267 30.59 -1.01 -16.32
N VAL A 268 30.31 -2.32 -16.25
CA VAL A 268 30.57 -3.27 -17.32
C VAL A 268 29.34 -3.38 -18.22
N ARG A 269 29.55 -3.31 -19.53
CA ARG A 269 28.47 -3.52 -20.50
C ARG A 269 28.05 -4.98 -20.49
N THR A 270 26.90 -5.26 -19.88
CA THR A 270 26.36 -6.60 -19.68
C THR A 270 25.33 -6.94 -20.74
N GLU A 271 25.50 -8.09 -21.38
CA GLU A 271 24.52 -8.67 -22.29
C GLU A 271 23.39 -9.33 -21.49
N LEU A 272 22.15 -8.99 -21.83
CA LEU A 272 20.92 -9.56 -21.29
C LEU A 272 20.16 -10.29 -22.38
N SER A 273 19.85 -11.57 -22.14
CA SER A 273 18.86 -12.31 -22.92
C SER A 273 17.50 -12.19 -22.23
N LEU A 274 16.52 -11.65 -22.95
CA LEU A 274 15.19 -11.34 -22.44
C LEU A 274 14.12 -12.07 -23.26
N GLU A 275 12.92 -12.19 -22.71
CA GLU A 275 11.69 -12.55 -23.41
C GLU A 275 10.68 -11.41 -23.29
N ARG A 276 10.18 -10.92 -24.44
CA ARG A 276 9.13 -9.90 -24.53
C ARG A 276 8.02 -10.39 -25.45
N GLY A 277 6.82 -10.56 -24.90
CA GLY A 277 5.67 -11.05 -25.66
C GLY A 277 5.94 -12.39 -26.38
N GLY A 278 6.66 -13.30 -25.71
CA GLY A 278 7.07 -14.62 -26.24
C GLY A 278 8.21 -14.60 -27.26
N ARG A 279 8.85 -13.44 -27.51
CA ARG A 279 10.01 -13.33 -28.40
C ARG A 279 11.28 -13.14 -27.60
N ARG A 280 12.33 -13.87 -27.96
CA ARG A 280 13.66 -13.68 -27.39
C ARG A 280 14.33 -12.43 -27.95
N LEU A 281 14.90 -11.62 -27.08
CA LEU A 281 15.61 -10.39 -27.40
C LEU A 281 16.96 -10.37 -26.69
N THR A 282 17.94 -9.75 -27.32
CA THR A 282 19.20 -9.40 -26.65
C THR A 282 19.25 -7.90 -26.42
N ARG A 283 19.62 -7.50 -25.20
CA ARG A 283 19.87 -6.11 -24.82
C ARG A 283 21.23 -5.97 -24.16
N PHE A 284 21.75 -4.76 -24.15
CA PHE A 284 22.99 -4.46 -23.48
C PHE A 284 22.73 -3.34 -22.48
N VAL A 285 23.00 -3.62 -21.22
CA VAL A 285 22.84 -2.67 -20.11
C VAL A 285 24.20 -2.49 -19.47
N THR A 286 24.57 -1.26 -19.14
CA THR A 286 25.76 -0.98 -18.35
C THR A 286 25.30 -0.50 -16.98
N PRO A 287 25.32 -1.35 -15.94
CA PRO A 287 24.97 -0.93 -14.59
C PRO A 287 25.84 0.24 -14.16
N ASP A 288 25.26 1.22 -13.48
CA ASP A 288 26.05 2.30 -12.90
C ASP A 288 26.85 1.72 -11.71
N ALA A 289 28.10 2.17 -11.56
CA ALA A 289 28.85 1.88 -10.35
C ALA A 289 28.37 2.83 -9.26
N GLU A 290 27.59 2.33 -8.30
CA GLU A 290 27.33 3.05 -7.06
C GLU A 290 28.33 2.58 -6.01
N GLU A 291 29.06 3.53 -5.40
CA GLU A 291 29.77 3.24 -4.15
C GLU A 291 28.71 2.92 -3.09
N GLN A 292 28.73 1.68 -2.60
CA GLN A 292 27.89 1.28 -1.47
C GLN A 292 28.41 2.05 -0.24
N GLU A 293 27.86 3.23 0.01
CA GLU A 293 28.07 3.94 1.27
C GLU A 293 27.53 3.00 2.36
N ASN A 294 28.46 2.36 3.09
CA ASN A 294 28.13 1.39 4.12
C ASN A 294 27.40 2.14 5.24
N ARG A 295 26.07 2.23 5.12
CA ARG A 295 25.18 3.03 5.96
C ARG A 295 25.13 2.58 7.42
N ILE A 296 25.94 1.57 7.77
CA ILE A 296 26.09 1.00 9.11
C ILE A 296 27.44 1.41 9.75
N THR A 297 28.49 1.74 8.99
CA THR A 297 29.81 2.07 9.58
C THR A 297 30.43 3.39 9.13
N GLY A 298 30.02 4.00 8.01
CA GLY A 298 30.50 5.32 7.60
C GLY A 298 32.02 5.48 7.55
N GLU A 299 32.74 4.53 6.96
CA GLU A 299 34.17 4.69 6.65
C GLU A 299 34.46 4.19 5.23
N ASP A 300 35.30 4.97 4.54
CA ASP A 300 35.70 4.88 3.12
C ASP A 300 36.53 3.63 2.78
#